data_AF-A0A812JBN2-F1
#
_entry.id   AF-A0A812JBN2-F1
#
_cell.length_a   1.000
_cell.length_b   1.000
_cell.length_c   1.000
_cell.angle_alpha   90.00
_cell.angle_beta   90.00
_cell.angle_gamma   90.00
#
_symmetry.space_group_name_H-M   'P 1'
#
loop_
_entity.id
_entity.type
_entity.pdbx_description
1 polymer ?
#
loop_
_entity_poly.entity_id
_entity_poly.type
_entity_poly.pdbx_seq_one_letter_code
_entity_poly.pdbx_strand_id
1 'polypeptide(L)'
;MAPEHLEASRWLWICALYGCAVFFLYSALRATYRHKARREYEHQEFCRNLGQHGESLDRSEREREGFLGNTTNFEERGLDNNMFVDSPGGHMLRYKAERSLSFHVIFMFEHTLLSNSQILRHMLVSVLVAALVCCGHIAVRRVIDVELLQIAWLSDLDNMSNFLTSLIGILLGFYISTVMTRWWSMRSQGIGGLWGAVDDLCILTGTYFPGPEWRRMRSLVLRYGLLSFELTFMQNEGRDEELDTLVQRHLLTPHEAACLANHPSKCSAVWAWVAWIFRELQKQGHMSDVDLRLFLDKVLQARGGAGSLLALIDTQLPFLYVQLLSSLVHFLTMVMAADCGVMTGAWIISQKMSSPVLKFVQMLMVTYFYNGCLEIGRSFANPCGHDFSDFPRHAYHFWMRNEAEVFHSILERPPLAGVDMLKEAALRTGQDGKTSLSNVGA
;
A
#
# COMPACT_ATOMS: atom_id res chain seq x y z
N MET A 1 -4.32 59.75 2.19
CA MET A 1 -3.20 59.01 2.80
C MET A 1 -1.99 59.23 1.91
N ALA A 2 -0.86 59.69 2.45
CA ALA A 2 0.34 59.90 1.64
C ALA A 2 0.78 58.58 0.96
N PRO A 3 1.28 58.62 -0.29
CA PRO A 3 1.67 57.41 -1.04
C PRO A 3 2.65 56.50 -0.27
N GLU A 4 3.53 57.10 0.55
CA GLU A 4 4.50 56.39 1.39
C GLU A 4 3.86 55.49 2.47
N HIS A 5 2.73 55.90 3.06
CA HIS A 5 2.02 55.08 4.05
C HIS A 5 1.37 53.85 3.40
N LEU A 6 0.90 53.97 2.16
CA LEU A 6 0.28 52.87 1.44
C LEU A 6 1.34 51.83 1.03
N GLU A 7 2.52 52.26 0.58
CA GLU A 7 3.63 51.36 0.28
C GLU A 7 4.12 50.60 1.52
N ALA A 8 4.32 51.29 2.64
CA ALA A 8 4.75 50.65 3.90
C ALA A 8 3.77 49.56 4.37
N SER A 9 2.46 49.81 4.25
CA SER A 9 1.44 48.80 4.58
C SER A 9 1.48 47.57 3.66
N ARG A 10 1.73 47.74 2.35
CA ARG A 10 1.84 46.63 1.39
C ARG A 10 3.06 45.75 1.65
N TRP A 11 4.18 46.35 2.02
CA TRP A 11 5.37 45.63 2.46
C TRP A 11 5.10 44.78 3.70
N LEU A 12 4.44 45.33 4.71
CA LEU A 12 4.07 44.58 5.92
C LEU A 12 3.16 43.39 5.58
N TRP A 13 2.17 43.58 4.70
CA TRP A 13 1.28 42.50 4.27
C TRP A 13 2.01 41.36 3.55
N ILE A 14 2.97 41.66 2.69
CA ILE A 14 3.70 40.63 1.93
C ILE A 14 4.73 39.92 2.81
N CYS A 15 5.46 40.66 3.63
CA CYS A 15 6.34 40.07 4.64
C CYS A 15 5.55 39.15 5.56
N ALA A 16 4.34 39.53 5.96
CA ALA A 16 3.43 38.66 6.72
C ALA A 16 2.99 37.44 5.90
N LEU A 17 2.54 37.61 4.65
CA LEU A 17 2.06 36.50 3.80
C LEU A 17 3.14 35.43 3.57
N TYR A 18 4.31 35.85 3.06
CA TYR A 18 5.41 34.93 2.75
C TYR A 18 6.09 34.43 4.03
N GLY A 19 6.28 35.29 5.03
CA GLY A 19 6.87 34.92 6.31
C GLY A 19 6.04 33.90 7.07
N CYS A 20 4.72 34.11 7.17
CA CYS A 20 3.80 33.13 7.74
C CYS A 20 3.81 31.83 6.93
N ALA A 21 3.72 31.89 5.60
CA ALA A 21 3.72 30.69 4.76
C ALA A 21 4.99 29.85 4.96
N VAL A 22 6.17 30.47 4.96
CA VAL A 22 7.45 29.80 5.23
C VAL A 22 7.45 29.19 6.63
N PHE A 23 7.01 29.94 7.65
CA PHE A 23 6.94 29.45 9.03
C PHE A 23 6.01 28.24 9.17
N PHE A 24 4.80 28.30 8.60
CA PHE A 24 3.84 27.20 8.63
C PHE A 24 4.35 25.96 7.89
N LEU A 25 4.87 26.12 6.67
CA LEU A 25 5.39 25.01 5.87
C LEU A 25 6.61 24.36 6.52
N TYR A 26 7.53 25.16 7.08
CA TYR A 26 8.69 24.65 7.80
C TYR A 26 8.29 23.91 9.09
N SER A 27 7.33 24.46 9.84
CA SER A 27 6.81 23.84 11.05
C SER A 27 6.10 22.51 10.75
N ALA A 28 5.29 22.49 9.69
CA ALA A 28 4.63 21.29 9.18
C ALA A 28 5.65 20.23 8.75
N LEU A 29 6.68 20.63 7.99
CA LEU A 29 7.76 19.74 7.56
C LEU A 29 8.48 19.11 8.76
N ARG A 30 8.81 19.91 9.78
CA ARG A 30 9.43 19.42 11.02
C ARG A 30 8.50 18.49 11.80
N ALA A 31 7.20 18.75 11.82
CA ALA A 31 6.22 17.86 12.44
C ALA A 31 6.16 16.51 11.70
N THR A 32 6.09 16.52 10.36
CA THR A 32 6.13 15.32 9.53
C THR A 32 7.35 14.46 9.80
N TYR A 33 8.55 15.04 9.87
CA TYR A 33 9.76 14.26 10.15
C TYR A 33 9.72 13.57 11.50
N ARG A 34 9.25 14.27 12.54
CA ARG A 34 9.07 13.68 13.87
C ARG A 34 8.07 12.53 13.85
N HIS A 35 6.97 12.70 13.12
CA HIS A 35 5.95 11.68 12.97
C HIS A 35 6.48 10.43 12.25
N LYS A 36 7.25 10.62 11.18
CA LYS A 36 7.86 9.52 10.43
C LYS A 36 8.84 8.70 11.30
N ALA A 37 9.72 9.38 12.03
CA ALA A 37 10.66 8.72 12.94
C ALA A 37 9.95 7.91 14.03
N ARG A 38 8.85 8.45 14.58
CA ARG A 38 8.04 7.75 15.57
C ARG A 38 7.43 6.46 15.00
N ARG A 39 6.90 6.50 13.77
CA ARG A 39 6.33 5.30 13.13
C ARG A 39 7.37 4.23 12.84
N GLU A 40 8.54 4.63 12.34
CA GLU A 40 9.63 3.68 12.07
C GLU A 40 10.02 2.96 13.38
N TYR A 41 10.08 3.68 14.50
CA TYR A 41 10.30 3.09 15.82
C TYR A 41 9.17 2.13 16.24
N GLU A 42 7.91 2.55 16.16
CA GLU A 42 6.75 1.72 16.51
C GLU A 42 6.68 0.43 15.66
N HIS A 43 6.99 0.53 14.36
CA HIS A 43 7.06 -0.62 13.45
C HIS A 43 8.19 -1.58 13.81
N GLN A 44 9.40 -1.07 14.09
CA GLN A 44 10.53 -1.89 14.53
C GLN A 44 10.25 -2.59 15.86
N GLU A 45 9.63 -1.89 16.80
CA GLU A 45 9.22 -2.45 18.09
C GLU A 45 8.20 -3.58 17.91
N PHE A 46 7.19 -3.38 17.05
CA PHE A 46 6.23 -4.40 16.69
C PHE A 46 6.90 -5.64 16.05
N CYS A 47 7.81 -5.44 15.09
CA CYS A 47 8.56 -6.53 14.45
C CYS A 47 9.44 -7.30 15.45
N ARG A 48 10.05 -6.60 16.42
CA ARG A 48 10.82 -7.24 17.49
C ARG A 48 9.91 -8.07 18.41
N ASN A 49 8.74 -7.53 18.77
CA ASN A 49 7.78 -8.22 19.63
C ASN A 49 7.19 -9.45 18.93
N LEU A 50 6.97 -9.40 17.61
CA LEU A 50 6.60 -10.56 16.80
C LEU A 50 7.61 -11.71 16.89
N GLY A 51 8.92 -11.41 16.95
CA GLY A 51 9.96 -12.42 17.13
C GLY A 51 10.12 -12.92 18.57
N GLN A 52 9.68 -12.13 19.55
CA GLN A 52 9.78 -12.45 21.00
C GLN A 52 8.52 -13.12 21.56
N HIS A 53 7.35 -12.90 20.96
CA HIS A 53 6.17 -13.74 21.16
C HIS A 53 6.42 -15.11 20.50
N GLY A 54 7.33 -15.89 21.09
CA GLY A 54 7.15 -17.33 21.09
C GLY A 54 5.77 -17.57 21.72
N GLU A 55 4.83 -18.06 20.91
CA GLU A 55 3.47 -18.35 21.37
C GLU A 55 3.54 -19.08 22.72
N SER A 56 3.01 -18.41 23.75
CA SER A 56 2.95 -18.93 25.10
C SER A 56 2.08 -20.18 25.12
N LEU A 57 2.68 -21.28 25.60
CA LEU A 57 2.07 -22.48 26.18
C LEU A 57 1.06 -23.24 25.30
N ASP A 58 1.44 -24.51 25.04
CA ASP A 58 0.65 -25.60 24.45
C ASP A 58 0.66 -25.77 22.93
N ARG A 59 1.87 -25.78 22.35
CA ARG A 59 2.11 -26.04 20.92
C ARG A 59 2.30 -27.54 20.60
N SER A 60 2.79 -28.34 21.54
CA SER A 60 3.04 -29.77 21.31
C SER A 60 1.77 -30.61 21.16
N GLU A 61 0.65 -30.22 21.79
CA GLU A 61 -0.65 -30.86 21.55
C GLU A 61 -1.30 -30.32 20.28
N ARG A 62 -1.26 -29.00 20.03
CA ARG A 62 -1.86 -28.39 18.83
C ARG A 62 -1.16 -28.75 17.52
N GLU A 63 0.17 -28.89 17.50
CA GLU A 63 0.90 -29.41 16.34
C GLU A 63 0.66 -30.91 16.13
N ARG A 64 0.46 -31.69 17.20
CA ARG A 64 -0.02 -33.09 17.08
C ARG A 64 -1.44 -33.14 16.51
N GLU A 65 -2.24 -32.12 16.82
CA GLU A 65 -3.61 -31.92 16.33
C GLU A 65 -3.70 -31.11 15.03
N GLY A 66 -2.60 -30.72 14.37
CA GLY A 66 -2.62 -30.00 13.08
C GLY A 66 -3.09 -28.54 13.10
N PHE A 67 -3.17 -27.90 14.26
CA PHE A 67 -3.53 -26.47 14.40
C PHE A 67 -2.26 -25.60 14.38
N LEU A 68 -2.26 -24.48 13.63
CA LEU A 68 -1.08 -23.63 13.46
C LEU A 68 -0.96 -22.48 14.49
N GLY A 69 -1.77 -22.43 15.57
CA GLY A 69 -1.68 -21.40 16.63
C GLY A 69 -3.02 -20.75 17.04
N ASN A 70 -2.97 -19.74 17.92
CA ASN A 70 -4.14 -19.19 18.65
C ASN A 70 -5.16 -18.39 17.80
N THR A 71 -6.47 -18.57 18.06
CA THR A 71 -7.61 -17.80 17.53
C THR A 71 -7.78 -16.42 18.18
N THR A 72 -6.71 -15.83 18.71
CA THR A 72 -6.80 -14.49 19.32
C THR A 72 -7.11 -13.47 18.25
N ASN A 73 -8.14 -12.64 18.47
CA ASN A 73 -8.46 -11.50 17.62
C ASN A 73 -7.18 -10.72 17.28
N PHE A 74 -6.95 -10.44 16.00
CA PHE A 74 -5.93 -9.48 15.61
C PHE A 74 -6.34 -8.14 16.25
N GLU A 75 -5.52 -7.62 17.17
CA GLU A 75 -5.84 -6.37 17.86
C GLU A 75 -5.90 -5.24 16.84
N GLU A 76 -7.12 -4.87 16.42
CA GLU A 76 -7.34 -3.67 15.64
C GLU A 76 -7.23 -2.47 16.57
N ARG A 77 -6.28 -1.56 16.30
CA ARG A 77 -6.23 -0.28 17.02
C ARG A 77 -7.27 0.66 16.43
N GLY A 78 -8.52 0.45 16.81
CA GLY A 78 -9.58 1.43 16.58
C GLY A 78 -9.45 2.56 17.59
N LEU A 79 -8.91 3.71 17.17
CA LEU A 79 -9.17 4.94 17.92
C LEU A 79 -10.61 5.37 17.61
N ASP A 80 -11.49 5.24 18.60
CA ASP A 80 -12.81 5.86 18.56
C ASP A 80 -12.63 7.34 18.20
N ASN A 81 -13.22 7.74 17.07
CA ASN A 81 -13.12 9.04 16.36
C ASN A 81 -12.14 9.18 15.18
N ASN A 82 -11.30 8.20 14.85
CA ASN A 82 -10.39 8.34 13.68
C ASN A 82 -11.00 7.86 12.34
N MET A 83 -10.46 8.38 11.23
CA MET A 83 -10.87 8.06 9.84
C MET A 83 -10.38 6.70 9.36
N PHE A 84 -9.29 6.20 9.96
CA PHE A 84 -8.64 4.94 9.62
C PHE A 84 -8.65 4.00 10.82
N VAL A 85 -8.63 2.70 10.51
CA VAL A 85 -8.25 1.64 11.45
C VAL A 85 -6.90 1.13 10.97
N ASP A 86 -5.91 1.11 11.85
CA ASP A 86 -4.56 0.65 11.58
C ASP A 86 -4.25 -0.67 12.29
N SER A 87 -3.35 -1.42 11.68
CA SER A 87 -2.77 -2.61 12.29
C SER A 87 -1.76 -2.21 13.37
N PRO A 88 -1.46 -3.08 14.34
CA PRO A 88 -0.39 -2.85 15.31
C PRO A 88 0.98 -2.57 14.67
N GLY A 89 1.19 -2.99 13.42
CA GLY A 89 2.38 -2.71 12.62
C GLY A 89 2.38 -1.37 11.87
N GLY A 90 1.32 -0.56 12.03
CA GLY A 90 1.23 0.80 11.50
C GLY A 90 0.69 0.91 10.06
N HIS A 91 0.23 -0.19 9.44
CA HIS A 91 -0.42 -0.17 8.12
C HIS A 91 -1.93 0.07 8.23
N MET A 92 -2.51 0.75 7.25
CA MET A 92 -3.95 0.98 7.13
C MET A 92 -4.68 -0.34 6.83
N LEU A 93 -5.68 -0.68 7.65
CA LEU A 93 -6.58 -1.80 7.40
C LEU A 93 -7.80 -1.37 6.59
N ARG A 94 -8.51 -0.35 7.10
CA ARG A 94 -9.76 0.14 6.53
C ARG A 94 -9.91 1.63 6.80
N TYR A 95 -10.68 2.33 5.98
CA TYR A 95 -11.09 3.71 6.22
C TYR A 95 -12.62 3.82 6.25
N LYS A 96 -13.13 4.81 6.98
CA LYS A 96 -14.59 5.09 7.05
C LYS A 96 -15.02 5.85 5.79
N ALA A 97 -15.59 5.14 4.82
CA ALA A 97 -16.01 5.71 3.54
C ALA A 97 -16.95 6.91 3.69
N GLU A 98 -17.91 6.85 4.61
CA GLU A 98 -18.81 7.98 4.90
C GLU A 98 -18.08 9.25 5.33
N ARG A 99 -17.02 9.11 6.15
CA ARG A 99 -16.21 10.25 6.59
C ARG A 99 -15.31 10.77 5.48
N SER A 100 -14.93 9.92 4.52
CA SER A 100 -14.11 10.33 3.36
C SER A 100 -14.86 11.25 2.38
N LEU A 101 -16.18 11.33 2.48
CA LEU A 101 -17.01 12.25 1.70
C LEU A 101 -17.26 13.59 2.43
N SER A 102 -16.82 13.71 3.69
CA SER A 102 -17.07 14.90 4.51
C SER A 102 -15.97 15.96 4.35
N PHE A 103 -16.31 17.22 4.63
CA PHE A 103 -15.33 18.33 4.68
C PHE A 103 -14.18 18.12 5.68
N HIS A 104 -14.33 17.18 6.62
CA HIS A 104 -13.27 16.82 7.56
C HIS A 104 -11.98 16.35 6.86
N VAL A 105 -12.09 15.74 5.66
CA VAL A 105 -10.92 15.28 4.88
C VAL A 105 -9.97 16.43 4.53
N ILE A 106 -10.50 17.63 4.26
CA ILE A 106 -9.68 18.79 3.86
C ILE A 106 -8.73 19.20 5.00
N PHE A 107 -9.15 19.02 6.25
CA PHE A 107 -8.39 19.42 7.43
C PHE A 107 -7.57 18.27 8.03
N MET A 108 -7.52 17.12 7.36
CA MET A 108 -6.79 15.97 7.83
C MET A 108 -5.32 16.05 7.45
N PHE A 109 -4.45 16.09 8.46
CA PHE A 109 -3.00 16.15 8.27
C PHE A 109 -2.34 14.79 8.42
N GLU A 110 -2.76 13.97 9.37
CA GLU A 110 -2.12 12.68 9.60
C GLU A 110 -2.44 11.70 8.48
N HIS A 111 -1.41 11.00 7.96
CA HIS A 111 -1.57 9.98 6.92
C HIS A 111 -2.10 10.48 5.56
N THR A 112 -2.02 11.79 5.29
CA THR A 112 -2.46 12.39 4.01
C THR A 112 -1.30 12.96 3.19
N LEU A 113 -1.58 13.34 1.94
CA LEU A 113 -0.62 14.05 1.09
C LEU A 113 -0.18 15.40 1.70
N LEU A 114 -1.00 16.01 2.57
CA LEU A 114 -0.67 17.25 3.26
C LEU A 114 0.47 17.10 4.28
N SER A 115 0.66 15.90 4.83
CA SER A 115 1.83 15.60 5.67
C SER A 115 3.01 15.02 4.90
N ASN A 116 2.97 14.99 3.56
CA ASN A 116 4.10 14.45 2.80
C ASN A 116 5.31 15.42 2.80
N SER A 117 6.46 14.94 3.25
CA SER A 117 7.67 15.76 3.39
C SER A 117 8.22 16.29 2.05
N GLN A 118 7.99 15.61 0.94
CA GLN A 118 8.44 16.07 -0.38
C GLN A 118 7.53 17.16 -0.91
N ILE A 119 6.21 16.97 -0.81
CA ILE A 119 5.23 17.98 -1.25
C ILE A 119 5.40 19.27 -0.45
N LEU A 120 5.54 19.18 0.88
CA LEU A 120 5.80 20.35 1.74
C LEU A 120 7.11 21.05 1.38
N ARG A 121 8.16 20.31 1.00
CA ARG A 121 9.41 20.88 0.49
C ARG A 121 9.21 21.61 -0.84
N HIS A 122 8.47 21.02 -1.79
CA HIS A 122 8.17 21.68 -3.06
C HIS A 122 7.36 22.97 -2.88
N MET A 123 6.37 22.98 -1.98
CA MET A 123 5.64 24.20 -1.62
C MET A 123 6.53 25.25 -0.97
N LEU A 124 7.44 24.84 -0.08
CA LEU A 124 8.38 25.77 0.55
C LEU A 124 9.31 26.39 -0.51
N VAL A 125 9.84 25.58 -1.42
CA VAL A 125 10.69 26.06 -2.52
C VAL A 125 9.91 27.01 -3.44
N SER A 126 8.66 26.73 -3.79
CA SER A 126 7.87 27.64 -4.63
C SER A 126 7.62 28.99 -3.97
N VAL A 127 7.34 29.02 -2.65
CA VAL A 127 7.22 30.27 -1.87
C VAL A 127 8.54 31.04 -1.85
N LEU A 128 9.68 30.36 -1.67
CA LEU A 128 11.00 31.01 -1.66
C LEU A 128 11.38 31.57 -3.03
N VAL A 129 11.10 30.84 -4.12
CA VAL A 129 11.31 31.31 -5.49
C VAL A 129 10.43 32.51 -5.79
N ALA A 130 9.16 32.48 -5.42
CA ALA A 130 8.24 33.62 -5.60
C ALA A 130 8.72 34.85 -4.81
N ALA A 131 9.23 34.69 -3.58
CA ALA A 131 9.83 35.77 -2.81
C ALA A 131 11.09 36.34 -3.49
N LEU A 132 11.99 35.48 -3.98
CA LEU A 132 13.20 35.88 -4.69
C LEU A 132 12.86 36.68 -5.96
N VAL A 133 11.93 36.18 -6.76
CA VAL A 133 11.49 36.82 -8.01
C VAL A 133 10.78 38.15 -7.72
N CYS A 134 9.98 38.22 -6.66
CA CYS A 134 9.37 39.47 -6.18
C CYS A 134 10.45 40.52 -5.84
N CYS A 135 11.44 40.17 -5.02
CA CYS A 135 12.55 41.07 -4.67
C CYS A 135 13.34 41.51 -5.90
N GLY A 136 13.65 40.58 -6.81
CA GLY A 136 14.35 40.86 -8.07
C GLY A 136 13.56 41.81 -8.97
N HIS A 137 12.25 41.58 -9.13
CA HIS A 137 11.38 42.44 -9.92
C HIS A 137 11.35 43.88 -9.37
N ILE A 138 11.24 44.04 -8.05
CA ILE A 138 11.27 45.35 -7.40
C ILE A 138 12.60 46.05 -7.65
N ALA A 139 13.72 45.34 -7.50
CA ALA A 139 15.05 45.89 -7.73
C ALA A 139 15.21 46.39 -9.18
N VAL A 140 14.73 45.63 -10.17
CA VAL A 140 14.77 46.03 -11.59
C VAL A 140 13.90 47.27 -11.83
N ARG A 141 12.67 47.30 -11.29
CA ARG A 141 11.76 48.45 -11.42
C ARG A 141 12.29 49.75 -10.80
N ARG A 142 13.23 49.67 -9.85
CA ARG A 142 13.90 50.86 -9.29
C ARG A 142 14.90 51.49 -10.26
N VAL A 143 15.38 50.74 -11.24
CA VAL A 143 16.42 51.18 -12.19
C VAL A 143 15.84 51.46 -13.57
N ILE A 144 14.81 50.71 -13.99
CA ILE A 144 14.25 50.75 -15.34
C ILE A 144 12.72 50.87 -15.23
N ASP A 145 12.11 51.76 -16.02
CA ASP A 145 10.65 51.77 -16.18
C ASP A 145 10.22 50.65 -17.13
N VAL A 146 9.72 49.56 -16.54
CA VAL A 146 9.38 48.31 -17.25
C VAL A 146 7.86 48.12 -17.36
N GLU A 147 7.04 49.14 -17.14
CA GLU A 147 5.57 48.96 -16.96
C GLU A 147 4.86 48.28 -18.13
N LEU A 148 5.07 48.79 -19.34
CA LEU A 148 4.44 48.24 -20.55
C LEU A 148 4.94 46.83 -20.85
N LEU A 149 6.25 46.61 -20.70
CA LEU A 149 6.87 45.30 -20.92
C LEU A 149 6.37 44.29 -19.87
N GLN A 150 6.20 44.70 -18.62
CA GLN A 150 5.69 43.85 -17.54
C GLN A 150 4.26 43.38 -17.80
N ILE A 151 3.37 44.26 -18.27
CA ILE A 151 1.97 43.87 -18.58
C ILE A 151 1.94 42.82 -19.69
N ALA A 152 2.73 43.01 -20.76
CA ALA A 152 2.85 42.04 -21.84
C ALA A 152 3.41 40.71 -21.34
N TRP A 153 4.50 40.74 -20.56
CA TRP A 153 5.12 39.54 -19.98
C TRP A 153 4.19 38.77 -19.05
N LEU A 154 3.45 39.46 -18.17
CA LEU A 154 2.49 38.82 -17.28
C LEU A 154 1.39 38.11 -18.07
N SER A 155 0.87 38.75 -19.12
CA SER A 155 -0.13 38.14 -20.00
C SER A 155 0.40 36.88 -20.70
N ASP A 156 1.64 36.93 -21.21
CA ASP A 156 2.25 35.79 -21.90
C ASP A 156 2.58 34.64 -20.93
N LEU A 157 3.04 34.94 -19.72
CA LEU A 157 3.29 33.95 -18.66
C LEU A 157 1.98 33.31 -18.17
N ASP A 158 0.91 34.08 -18.02
CA ASP A 158 -0.42 33.55 -17.69
C ASP A 158 -0.92 32.59 -18.79
N ASN A 159 -0.79 32.99 -20.06
CA ASN A 159 -1.17 32.13 -21.19
C ASN A 159 -0.36 30.82 -21.23
N MET A 160 0.96 30.93 -21.05
CA MET A 160 1.85 29.77 -21.03
C MET A 160 1.56 28.86 -19.84
N SER A 161 1.38 29.41 -18.63
CA SER A 161 1.08 28.63 -17.43
C SER A 161 -0.28 27.92 -17.53
N ASN A 162 -1.29 28.56 -18.10
CA ASN A 162 -2.60 27.94 -18.35
C ASN A 162 -2.51 26.79 -19.36
N PHE A 163 -1.74 26.97 -20.44
CA PHE A 163 -1.49 25.91 -21.42
C PHE A 163 -0.75 24.72 -20.80
N LEU A 164 0.35 24.98 -20.08
CA LEU A 164 1.15 23.94 -19.41
C LEU A 164 0.34 23.21 -18.34
N THR A 165 -0.42 23.93 -17.52
CA THR A 165 -1.33 23.34 -16.52
C THR A 165 -2.29 22.36 -17.20
N SER A 166 -2.95 22.78 -18.28
CA SER A 166 -3.90 21.93 -19.00
C SER A 166 -3.23 20.69 -19.60
N LEU A 167 -2.10 20.86 -20.29
CA LEU A 167 -1.36 19.78 -20.92
C LEU A 167 -0.85 18.75 -19.88
N ILE A 168 -0.21 19.24 -18.82
CA ILE A 168 0.35 18.39 -17.77
C ILE A 168 -0.77 17.69 -17.00
N GLY A 169 -1.91 18.36 -16.77
CA GLY A 169 -3.07 17.76 -16.13
C GLY A 169 -3.58 16.53 -16.88
N ILE A 170 -3.64 16.60 -18.22
CA ILE A 170 -4.01 15.45 -19.07
C ILE A 170 -2.97 14.32 -18.95
N LEU A 171 -1.69 14.66 -19.06
CA LEU A 171 -0.60 13.66 -18.98
C LEU A 171 -0.56 12.96 -17.61
N LEU A 172 -0.78 13.71 -16.53
CA LEU A 172 -0.90 13.16 -15.18
C LEU A 172 -2.16 12.29 -15.01
N GLY A 173 -3.27 12.63 -15.68
CA GLY A 173 -4.46 11.79 -15.70
C GLY A 173 -4.17 10.38 -16.24
N PHE A 174 -3.47 10.30 -17.39
CA PHE A 174 -3.03 9.02 -17.95
C PHE A 174 -2.03 8.29 -17.05
N TYR A 175 -1.11 9.02 -16.44
CA TYR A 175 -0.15 8.46 -15.49
C TYR A 175 -0.83 7.83 -14.28
N ILE A 176 -1.74 8.55 -13.61
CA ILE A 176 -2.49 8.05 -12.45
C ILE A 176 -3.33 6.83 -12.82
N SER A 177 -4.02 6.86 -13.98
CA SER A 177 -4.79 5.71 -14.46
C SER A 177 -3.90 4.47 -14.61
N THR A 178 -2.72 4.64 -15.24
CA THR A 178 -1.76 3.54 -15.44
C THR A 178 -1.25 2.98 -14.11
N VAL A 179 -0.87 3.85 -13.17
CA VAL A 179 -0.37 3.41 -11.87
C VAL A 179 -1.47 2.73 -11.06
N MET A 180 -2.70 3.25 -11.08
CA MET A 180 -3.84 2.62 -10.40
C MET A 180 -4.15 1.24 -10.94
N THR A 181 -4.10 1.04 -12.26
CA THR A 181 -4.27 -0.28 -12.88
C THR A 181 -3.19 -1.26 -12.41
N ARG A 182 -1.93 -0.83 -12.37
CA ARG A 182 -0.82 -1.66 -11.87
C ARG A 182 -1.00 -2.04 -10.40
N TRP A 183 -1.34 -1.07 -9.56
CA TRP A 183 -1.63 -1.30 -8.14
C TRP A 183 -2.78 -2.28 -7.94
N TRP A 184 -3.87 -2.11 -8.70
CA TRP A 184 -5.00 -3.04 -8.64
C TRP A 184 -4.63 -4.45 -9.09
N SER A 185 -3.79 -4.61 -10.11
CA SER A 185 -3.28 -5.92 -10.52
C SER A 185 -2.43 -6.58 -9.42
N MET A 186 -1.56 -5.82 -8.74
CA MET A 186 -0.81 -6.33 -7.58
C MET A 186 -1.74 -6.80 -6.46
N ARG A 187 -2.82 -6.06 -6.18
CA ARG A 187 -3.80 -6.44 -5.14
C ARG A 187 -4.64 -7.66 -5.54
N SER A 188 -5.19 -7.65 -6.75
CA SER A 188 -6.19 -8.63 -7.20
C SER A 188 -5.55 -9.91 -7.73
N GLN A 189 -4.63 -9.80 -8.69
CA GLN A 189 -3.97 -10.95 -9.33
C GLN A 189 -2.79 -11.44 -8.51
N GLY A 190 -2.04 -10.52 -7.89
CA GLY A 190 -0.90 -10.85 -7.04
C GLY A 190 -1.32 -11.49 -5.72
N ILE A 191 -1.59 -10.64 -4.71
CA ILE A 191 -2.00 -11.09 -3.37
C ILE A 191 -3.31 -11.89 -3.42
N GLY A 192 -4.33 -11.38 -4.10
CA GLY A 192 -5.63 -12.05 -4.18
C GLY A 192 -5.58 -13.41 -4.90
N GLY A 193 -4.79 -13.51 -5.97
CA GLY A 193 -4.59 -14.78 -6.68
C GLY A 193 -3.84 -15.82 -5.84
N LEU A 194 -2.80 -15.40 -5.12
CA LEU A 194 -2.08 -16.28 -4.18
C LEU A 194 -2.99 -16.76 -3.05
N TRP A 195 -3.70 -15.83 -2.40
CA TRP A 195 -4.62 -16.13 -1.30
C TRP A 195 -5.74 -17.06 -1.73
N GLY A 196 -6.48 -16.70 -2.78
CA GLY A 196 -7.61 -17.52 -3.25
C GLY A 196 -7.19 -18.94 -3.65
N ALA A 197 -6.00 -19.09 -4.24
CA ALA A 197 -5.49 -20.42 -4.59
C ALA A 197 -5.11 -21.27 -3.35
N VAL A 198 -4.66 -20.64 -2.25
CA VAL A 198 -4.43 -21.34 -0.98
C VAL A 198 -5.75 -21.77 -0.35
N ASP A 199 -6.75 -20.90 -0.35
CA ASP A 199 -8.09 -21.23 0.16
C ASP A 199 -8.70 -22.39 -0.61
N ASP A 200 -8.63 -22.34 -1.95
CA ASP A 200 -9.06 -23.41 -2.83
C ASP A 200 -8.32 -24.72 -2.50
N LEU A 201 -6.99 -24.68 -2.28
CA LEU A 201 -6.23 -25.86 -1.88
C LEU A 201 -6.65 -26.39 -0.51
N CYS A 202 -6.96 -25.54 0.46
CA CYS A 202 -7.41 -25.96 1.79
C CYS A 202 -8.80 -26.63 1.71
N ILE A 203 -9.70 -26.09 0.89
CA ILE A 203 -11.01 -26.71 0.62
C ILE A 203 -10.81 -28.06 -0.09
N LEU A 204 -10.01 -28.10 -1.16
CA LEU A 204 -9.76 -29.34 -1.93
C LEU A 204 -9.08 -30.42 -1.07
N THR A 205 -8.08 -30.06 -0.27
CA THR A 205 -7.42 -31.03 0.61
C THR A 205 -8.37 -31.55 1.68
N GLY A 206 -9.26 -30.72 2.22
CA GLY A 206 -10.29 -31.15 3.17
C GLY A 206 -11.37 -32.05 2.58
N THR A 207 -11.71 -31.88 1.30
CA THR A 207 -12.74 -32.71 0.63
C THR A 207 -12.19 -34.05 0.14
N TYR A 208 -11.00 -34.07 -0.46
CA TYR A 208 -10.40 -35.27 -1.05
C TYR A 208 -9.66 -36.16 -0.03
N PHE A 209 -9.16 -35.55 1.04
CA PHE A 209 -8.44 -36.25 2.10
C PHE A 209 -9.17 -36.04 3.44
N PRO A 210 -10.42 -36.53 3.57
CA PRO A 210 -11.18 -36.42 4.81
C PRO A 210 -10.58 -37.35 5.87
N GLY A 211 -10.56 -36.91 7.13
CA GLY A 211 -10.09 -37.72 8.26
C GLY A 211 -8.92 -37.12 9.04
N PRO A 212 -8.71 -37.59 10.29
CA PRO A 212 -7.65 -37.11 11.18
C PRO A 212 -6.24 -37.48 10.69
N GLU A 213 -6.08 -38.58 9.96
CA GLU A 213 -4.80 -39.04 9.45
C GLU A 213 -4.18 -38.07 8.43
N TRP A 214 -5.03 -37.35 7.69
CA TRP A 214 -4.63 -36.38 6.68
C TRP A 214 -4.41 -34.98 7.23
N ARG A 215 -4.70 -34.76 8.52
CA ARG A 215 -4.66 -33.44 9.12
C ARG A 215 -3.29 -32.79 9.00
N ARG A 216 -2.21 -33.56 9.24
CA ARG A 216 -0.83 -33.06 9.11
C ARG A 216 -0.51 -32.59 7.69
N MET A 217 -1.01 -33.29 6.66
CA MET A 217 -0.83 -32.91 5.27
C MET A 217 -1.58 -31.60 4.96
N ARG A 218 -2.82 -31.45 5.44
CA ARG A 218 -3.60 -30.21 5.31
C ARG A 218 -2.89 -29.01 5.95
N SER A 219 -2.41 -29.19 7.18
CA SER A 219 -1.65 -28.15 7.89
C SER A 219 -0.33 -27.81 7.19
N LEU A 220 0.33 -28.80 6.59
CA LEU A 220 1.57 -28.60 5.83
C LEU A 220 1.34 -27.76 4.57
N VAL A 221 0.28 -28.07 3.81
CA VAL A 221 -0.11 -27.30 2.62
C VAL A 221 -0.42 -25.85 2.98
N LEU A 222 -1.20 -25.61 4.04
CA LEU A 222 -1.48 -24.27 4.53
C LEU A 222 -0.19 -23.54 4.97
N ARG A 223 0.67 -24.20 5.76
CA ARG A 223 1.94 -23.61 6.21
C ARG A 223 2.82 -23.19 5.04
N TYR A 224 2.88 -23.99 3.97
CA TYR A 224 3.61 -23.65 2.75
C TYR A 224 2.97 -22.50 1.96
N GLY A 225 1.64 -22.40 1.92
CA GLY A 225 0.95 -21.23 1.37
C GLY A 225 1.30 -19.93 2.13
N LEU A 226 1.22 -19.97 3.46
CA LEU A 226 1.58 -18.86 4.35
C LEU A 226 3.06 -18.48 4.25
N LEU A 227 3.94 -19.49 4.17
CA LEU A 227 5.37 -19.29 3.92
C LEU A 227 5.63 -18.60 2.59
N SER A 228 4.97 -19.02 1.50
CA SER A 228 5.10 -18.36 0.19
C SER A 228 4.64 -16.90 0.25
N PHE A 229 3.55 -16.61 0.97
CA PHE A 229 3.07 -15.26 1.18
C PHE A 229 4.14 -14.41 1.89
N GLU A 230 4.70 -14.90 3.00
CA GLU A 230 5.74 -14.17 3.74
C GLU A 230 7.03 -13.97 2.94
N LEU A 231 7.49 -15.00 2.23
CA LEU A 231 8.67 -14.91 1.37
C LEU A 231 8.50 -13.88 0.26
N THR A 232 7.26 -13.64 -0.20
CA THR A 232 6.99 -12.62 -1.23
C THR A 232 7.29 -11.21 -0.71
N PHE A 233 6.90 -10.90 0.52
CA PHE A 233 7.23 -9.63 1.16
C PHE A 233 8.72 -9.54 1.52
N MET A 234 9.32 -10.63 2.03
CA MET A 234 10.76 -10.64 2.32
C MET A 234 11.62 -10.46 1.08
N GLN A 235 11.23 -11.03 -0.06
CA GLN A 235 11.95 -10.85 -1.33
C GLN A 235 11.86 -9.40 -1.80
N ASN A 236 10.69 -8.77 -1.70
CA ASN A 236 10.54 -7.33 -1.97
C ASN A 236 11.44 -6.46 -1.06
N GLU A 237 11.60 -6.85 0.20
CA GLU A 237 12.47 -6.15 1.17
C GLU A 237 13.97 -6.48 0.97
N GLY A 238 14.33 -7.44 0.11
CA GLY A 238 15.71 -7.93 -0.02
C GLY A 238 16.20 -8.72 1.20
N ARG A 239 15.27 -9.30 1.97
CA ARG A 239 15.49 -10.01 3.24
C ARG A 239 15.15 -11.49 3.16
N ASP A 240 14.97 -12.05 1.97
CA ASP A 240 14.56 -13.45 1.76
C ASP A 240 15.64 -14.48 2.14
N GLU A 241 16.85 -14.04 2.48
CA GLU A 241 17.90 -14.86 3.09
C GLU A 241 17.81 -14.92 4.64
N GLU A 242 17.02 -14.06 5.29
CA GLU A 242 16.84 -14.03 6.76
C GLU A 242 15.87 -15.13 7.24
N LEU A 243 16.11 -16.38 6.81
CA LEU A 243 15.23 -17.53 7.04
C LEU A 243 15.10 -17.91 8.52
N ASP A 244 16.06 -17.54 9.38
CA ASP A 244 16.00 -17.78 10.83
C ASP A 244 14.75 -17.17 11.47
N THR A 245 14.31 -16.01 10.96
CA THR A 245 13.09 -15.36 11.45
C THR A 245 11.84 -16.20 11.15
N LEU A 246 11.82 -16.89 10.02
CA LEU A 246 10.74 -17.79 9.62
C LEU A 246 10.79 -19.11 10.40
N VAL A 247 11.99 -19.58 10.79
CA VAL A 247 12.16 -20.73 11.68
C VAL A 247 11.67 -20.39 13.09
N GLN A 248 12.00 -19.21 13.62
CA GLN A 248 11.51 -18.73 14.92
C GLN A 248 9.99 -18.56 14.95
N ARG A 249 9.39 -18.11 13.83
CA ARG A 249 7.94 -18.04 13.62
C ARG A 249 7.31 -19.39 13.26
N HIS A 250 8.11 -20.45 13.16
CA HIS A 250 7.69 -21.80 12.80
C HIS A 250 6.96 -21.94 11.45
N LEU A 251 7.24 -21.03 10.52
CA LEU A 251 6.85 -21.18 9.13
C LEU A 251 7.79 -22.12 8.38
N LEU A 252 9.02 -22.27 8.88
CA LEU A 252 10.03 -23.21 8.39
C LEU A 252 10.56 -24.10 9.51
N THR A 253 10.95 -25.32 9.15
CA THR A 253 11.88 -26.11 9.95
C THR A 253 13.33 -25.75 9.58
N PRO A 254 14.32 -26.02 10.46
CA PRO A 254 15.73 -25.79 10.12
C PRO A 254 16.18 -26.52 8.84
N HIS A 255 15.64 -27.72 8.60
CA HIS A 255 15.92 -28.49 7.40
C HIS A 255 15.33 -27.82 6.14
N GLU A 256 14.06 -27.39 6.20
CA GLU A 256 13.43 -26.68 5.07
C GLU A 256 14.12 -25.35 4.76
N ALA A 257 14.57 -24.62 5.80
CA ALA A 257 15.36 -23.41 5.63
C ALA A 257 16.67 -23.71 4.89
N ALA A 258 17.38 -24.79 5.26
CA ALA A 258 18.58 -25.23 4.54
C ALA A 258 18.28 -25.61 3.08
N CYS A 259 17.11 -26.17 2.77
CA CYS A 259 16.69 -26.47 1.40
C CYS A 259 16.35 -25.24 0.56
N LEU A 260 15.99 -24.10 1.17
CA LEU A 260 15.70 -22.84 0.47
C LEU A 260 16.90 -21.90 0.39
N ALA A 261 17.87 -22.06 1.30
CA ALA A 261 19.04 -21.21 1.38
C ALA A 261 19.78 -21.16 0.03
N ASN A 262 20.21 -19.96 -0.38
CA ASN A 262 20.93 -19.72 -1.63
C ASN A 262 20.15 -20.02 -2.94
N HIS A 263 18.85 -20.34 -2.86
CA HIS A 263 18.02 -20.48 -4.05
C HIS A 263 17.32 -19.18 -4.42
N PRO A 264 17.24 -18.83 -5.72
CA PRO A 264 16.42 -17.72 -6.17
C PRO A 264 14.94 -18.08 -6.08
N SER A 265 14.07 -17.07 -6.00
CA SER A 265 12.61 -17.23 -6.07
C SER A 265 12.05 -18.20 -5.03
N LYS A 266 12.50 -18.07 -3.77
CA LYS A 266 12.12 -18.97 -2.66
C LYS A 266 10.60 -19.09 -2.50
N CYS A 267 9.86 -18.00 -2.70
CA CYS A 267 8.39 -18.01 -2.66
C CYS A 267 7.79 -18.99 -3.68
N SER A 268 8.40 -19.10 -4.87
CA SER A 268 7.97 -20.03 -5.92
C SER A 268 8.46 -21.46 -5.69
N ALA A 269 9.65 -21.62 -5.08
CA ALA A 269 10.22 -22.93 -4.77
C ALA A 269 9.35 -23.75 -3.82
N VAL A 270 8.72 -23.10 -2.84
CA VAL A 270 7.79 -23.73 -1.89
C VAL A 270 6.62 -24.42 -2.61
N TRP A 271 6.13 -23.83 -3.70
CA TRP A 271 5.06 -24.43 -4.51
C TRP A 271 5.49 -25.71 -5.23
N ALA A 272 6.77 -25.88 -5.54
CA ALA A 272 7.29 -27.13 -6.07
C ALA A 272 7.21 -28.26 -5.04
N TRP A 273 7.40 -27.96 -3.74
CA TRP A 273 7.20 -28.94 -2.67
C TRP A 273 5.74 -29.37 -2.55
N VAL A 274 4.80 -28.42 -2.63
CA VAL A 274 3.36 -28.72 -2.62
C VAL A 274 2.97 -29.58 -3.82
N ALA A 275 3.45 -29.25 -5.03
CA ALA A 275 3.21 -30.06 -6.23
C ALA A 275 3.77 -31.48 -6.08
N TRP A 276 4.96 -31.62 -5.50
CA TRP A 276 5.59 -32.91 -5.25
C TRP A 276 4.76 -33.77 -4.27
N ILE A 277 4.23 -33.18 -3.19
CA ILE A 277 3.36 -33.89 -2.25
C ILE A 277 2.15 -34.51 -2.97
N PHE A 278 1.42 -33.72 -3.76
CA PHE A 278 0.26 -34.25 -4.50
C PHE A 278 0.66 -35.30 -5.53
N ARG A 279 1.82 -35.14 -6.19
CA ARG A 279 2.32 -36.16 -7.12
C ARG A 279 2.62 -37.49 -6.42
N GLU A 280 3.17 -37.47 -5.21
CA GLU A 280 3.43 -38.71 -4.46
C GLU A 280 2.14 -39.33 -3.92
N LEU A 281 1.16 -38.53 -3.49
CA LEU A 281 -0.17 -39.04 -3.12
C LEU A 281 -0.86 -39.74 -4.29
N GLN A 282 -0.73 -39.19 -5.50
CA GLN A 282 -1.23 -39.84 -6.72
C GLN A 282 -0.53 -41.17 -6.99
N LYS A 283 0.81 -41.24 -6.88
CA LYS A 283 1.56 -42.48 -7.08
C LYS A 283 1.20 -43.56 -6.06
N GLN A 284 0.86 -43.17 -4.85
CA GLN A 284 0.41 -44.06 -3.77
C GLN A 284 -1.06 -44.49 -3.94
N GLY A 285 -1.76 -43.98 -4.96
CA GLY A 285 -3.14 -44.35 -5.28
C GLY A 285 -4.19 -43.61 -4.45
N HIS A 286 -3.83 -42.54 -3.74
CA HIS A 286 -4.77 -41.75 -2.94
C HIS A 286 -5.59 -40.74 -3.75
N MET A 287 -5.23 -40.49 -5.02
CA MET A 287 -5.94 -39.56 -5.90
C MET A 287 -5.81 -39.98 -7.36
N SER A 288 -6.79 -39.61 -8.20
CA SER A 288 -6.75 -39.90 -9.63
C SER A 288 -5.89 -38.90 -10.41
N ASP A 289 -5.60 -39.20 -11.69
CA ASP A 289 -4.92 -38.27 -12.59
C ASP A 289 -5.73 -36.98 -12.84
N VAL A 290 -7.06 -37.07 -12.78
CA VAL A 290 -7.95 -35.92 -12.95
C VAL A 290 -7.85 -35.01 -11.73
N ASP A 291 -7.89 -35.60 -10.53
CA ASP A 291 -7.74 -34.85 -9.28
C ASP A 291 -6.37 -34.19 -9.22
N LEU A 292 -5.30 -34.90 -9.58
CA LEU A 292 -3.94 -34.33 -9.58
C LEU A 292 -3.85 -33.08 -10.45
N ARG A 293 -4.49 -33.07 -11.63
CA ARG A 293 -4.53 -31.88 -12.50
C ARG A 293 -5.22 -30.70 -11.83
N LEU A 294 -6.32 -30.94 -11.11
CA LEU A 294 -7.03 -29.91 -10.37
C LEU A 294 -6.15 -29.28 -9.28
N PHE A 295 -5.46 -30.10 -8.49
CA PHE A 295 -4.54 -29.61 -7.45
C PHE A 295 -3.34 -28.86 -8.05
N LEU A 296 -2.73 -29.39 -9.10
CA LEU A 296 -1.59 -28.74 -9.76
C LEU A 296 -1.97 -27.40 -10.40
N ASP A 297 -3.18 -27.27 -10.95
CA ASP A 297 -3.69 -25.99 -11.45
C ASP A 297 -3.72 -24.93 -10.33
N LYS A 298 -4.21 -25.29 -9.14
CA LYS A 298 -4.21 -24.38 -7.98
C LYS A 298 -2.82 -24.04 -7.47
N VAL A 299 -1.91 -25.01 -7.46
CA VAL A 299 -0.49 -24.74 -7.15
C VAL A 299 0.13 -23.76 -8.14
N LEU A 300 -0.16 -23.91 -9.43
CA LEU A 300 0.34 -23.01 -10.47
C LEU A 300 -0.30 -21.62 -10.39
N GLN A 301 -1.58 -21.51 -10.01
CA GLN A 301 -2.26 -20.24 -9.76
C GLN A 301 -1.61 -19.50 -8.58
N ALA A 302 -1.37 -20.20 -7.46
CA ALA A 302 -0.75 -19.62 -6.27
C ALA A 302 0.66 -19.07 -6.57
N ARG A 303 1.51 -19.89 -7.20
CA ARG A 303 2.85 -19.50 -7.68
C ARG A 303 2.76 -18.37 -8.71
N GLY A 304 1.75 -18.38 -9.57
CA GLY A 304 1.48 -17.32 -10.54
C GLY A 304 1.15 -15.98 -9.88
N GLY A 305 0.34 -15.98 -8.83
CA GLY A 305 0.01 -14.78 -8.06
C GLY A 305 1.26 -14.16 -7.43
N ALA A 306 2.04 -14.95 -6.70
CA ALA A 306 3.29 -14.49 -6.11
C ALA A 306 4.27 -13.95 -7.17
N GLY A 307 4.47 -14.68 -8.27
CA GLY A 307 5.33 -14.26 -9.37
C GLY A 307 4.86 -13.00 -10.08
N SER A 308 3.54 -12.83 -10.27
CA SER A 308 2.97 -11.65 -10.93
C SER A 308 3.12 -10.40 -10.06
N LEU A 309 2.99 -10.55 -8.74
CA LEU A 309 3.24 -9.48 -7.79
C LEU A 309 4.70 -8.99 -7.85
N LEU A 310 5.65 -9.93 -7.71
CA LEU A 310 7.08 -9.60 -7.77
C LEU A 310 7.48 -9.03 -9.13
N ALA A 311 6.96 -9.58 -10.23
CA ALA A 311 7.23 -9.04 -11.55
C ALA A 311 6.80 -7.57 -11.68
N LEU A 312 5.63 -7.20 -11.14
CA LEU A 312 5.15 -5.81 -11.17
C LEU A 312 5.94 -4.87 -10.26
N ILE A 313 6.46 -5.37 -9.13
CA ILE A 313 7.31 -4.61 -8.21
C ILE A 313 8.70 -4.40 -8.82
N ASP A 314 9.32 -5.47 -9.32
CA ASP A 314 10.69 -5.48 -9.87
C ASP A 314 10.76 -4.70 -11.20
N THR A 315 9.67 -4.68 -11.97
CA THR A 315 9.59 -3.95 -13.24
C THR A 315 8.78 -2.67 -13.12
N GLN A 316 9.44 -1.60 -12.68
CA GLN A 316 8.83 -0.27 -12.60
C GLN A 316 8.43 0.29 -13.97
N LEU A 317 7.63 1.36 -13.97
CA LEU A 317 7.34 2.10 -15.19
C LEU A 317 8.64 2.63 -15.83
N PRO A 318 8.70 2.74 -17.17
CA PRO A 318 9.89 3.24 -17.86
C PRO A 318 10.36 4.57 -17.28
N PHE A 319 11.63 4.63 -16.86
CA PHE A 319 12.17 5.80 -16.17
C PHE A 319 12.00 7.10 -16.98
N LEU A 320 12.26 7.07 -18.29
CA LEU A 320 12.12 8.25 -19.17
C LEU A 320 10.71 8.84 -19.16
N TYR A 321 9.69 7.99 -19.03
CA TYR A 321 8.30 8.43 -18.93
C TYR A 321 8.05 9.19 -17.62
N VAL A 322 8.48 8.62 -16.49
CA VAL A 322 8.33 9.24 -15.16
C VAL A 322 9.18 10.51 -15.05
N GLN A 323 10.41 10.48 -15.57
CA GLN A 323 11.32 11.62 -15.60
C GLN A 323 10.73 12.81 -16.38
N LEU A 324 10.16 12.56 -17.57
CA LEU A 324 9.53 13.59 -18.38
C LEU A 324 8.39 14.27 -17.61
N LEU A 325 7.49 13.49 -17.02
CA LEU A 325 6.38 14.01 -16.23
C LEU A 325 6.86 14.82 -15.02
N SER A 326 7.82 14.29 -14.27
CA SER A 326 8.42 14.99 -13.12
C SER A 326 9.06 16.31 -13.53
N SER A 327 9.81 16.33 -14.64
CA SER A 327 10.45 17.53 -15.16
C SER A 327 9.42 18.58 -15.57
N LEU A 328 8.34 18.18 -16.25
CA LEU A 328 7.25 19.07 -16.65
C LEU A 328 6.53 19.66 -15.43
N VAL A 329 6.22 18.85 -14.42
CA VAL A 329 5.59 19.31 -13.17
C VAL A 329 6.48 20.31 -12.45
N HIS A 330 7.76 20.00 -12.26
CA HIS A 330 8.70 20.93 -11.61
C HIS A 330 8.89 22.21 -12.42
N PHE A 331 8.93 22.13 -13.74
CA PHE A 331 8.99 23.31 -14.59
C PHE A 331 7.75 24.18 -14.43
N LEU A 332 6.56 23.59 -14.44
CA LEU A 332 5.29 24.29 -14.20
C LEU A 332 5.28 24.99 -12.83
N THR A 333 5.71 24.32 -11.76
CA THR A 333 5.72 24.94 -10.43
C THR A 333 6.70 26.10 -10.33
N MET A 334 7.86 26.03 -11.02
CA MET A 334 8.80 27.14 -11.11
C MET A 334 8.21 28.33 -11.88
N VAL A 335 7.54 28.08 -13.02
CA VAL A 335 6.86 29.13 -13.81
C VAL A 335 5.78 29.80 -12.96
N MET A 336 4.94 29.03 -12.27
CA MET A 336 3.88 29.55 -11.40
C MET A 336 4.45 30.38 -10.24
N ALA A 337 5.58 29.96 -9.66
CA ALA A 337 6.25 30.72 -8.62
C ALA A 337 6.83 32.03 -9.13
N ALA A 338 7.48 32.01 -10.30
CA ALA A 338 8.01 33.22 -10.92
C ALA A 338 6.88 34.22 -11.25
N ASP A 339 5.80 33.74 -11.86
CA ASP A 339 4.63 34.54 -12.21
C ASP A 339 3.97 35.17 -10.96
N CYS A 340 3.78 34.39 -9.90
CA CYS A 340 3.31 34.91 -8.61
C CYS A 340 4.26 35.97 -8.03
N GLY A 341 5.58 35.76 -8.14
CA GLY A 341 6.60 36.70 -7.67
C GLY A 341 6.56 38.04 -8.42
N VAL A 342 6.50 38.01 -9.76
CA VAL A 342 6.40 39.22 -10.60
C VAL A 342 5.12 39.99 -10.27
N MET A 343 3.98 39.31 -10.21
CA MET A 343 2.70 39.96 -9.90
C MET A 343 2.67 40.54 -8.48
N THR A 344 3.29 39.88 -7.51
CA THR A 344 3.44 40.40 -6.14
C THR A 344 4.30 41.68 -6.14
N GLY A 345 5.45 41.67 -6.81
CA GLY A 345 6.32 42.84 -6.92
C GLY A 345 5.65 44.01 -7.64
N ALA A 346 4.91 43.70 -8.70
CA ALA A 346 4.10 44.67 -9.44
C ALA A 346 3.04 45.35 -8.59
N TRP A 347 2.33 44.58 -7.75
CA TRP A 347 1.29 45.10 -6.85
C TRP A 347 1.86 45.99 -5.74
N ILE A 348 3.08 45.72 -5.26
CA ILE A 348 3.75 46.62 -4.29
C ILE A 348 3.90 48.01 -4.91
N ILE A 349 4.40 48.06 -6.14
CA ILE A 349 4.84 49.30 -6.80
C ILE A 349 3.66 50.05 -7.43
N SER A 350 2.75 49.35 -8.11
CA SER A 350 1.64 49.96 -8.83
C SER A 350 0.30 49.69 -8.15
N GLN A 351 -0.48 50.75 -7.91
CA GLN A 351 -1.81 50.62 -7.29
C GLN A 351 -2.90 50.06 -8.24
N LYS A 352 -2.59 49.91 -9.52
CA LYS A 352 -3.56 49.47 -10.54
C LYS A 352 -3.70 47.96 -10.65
N MET A 353 -2.80 47.19 -10.03
CA MET A 353 -2.84 45.72 -10.09
C MET A 353 -3.76 45.13 -9.02
N SER A 354 -4.36 43.99 -9.35
CA SER A 354 -5.15 43.17 -8.42
C SER A 354 -4.28 42.58 -7.30
N SER A 355 -4.92 42.24 -6.18
CA SER A 355 -4.24 41.66 -5.02
C SER A 355 -3.56 40.32 -5.38
N PRO A 356 -2.32 40.06 -4.91
CA PRO A 356 -1.60 38.86 -5.27
C PRO A 356 -2.07 37.58 -4.57
N VAL A 357 -3.00 37.70 -3.63
CA VAL A 357 -3.47 36.60 -2.78
C VAL A 357 -4.01 35.43 -3.58
N LEU A 358 -4.83 35.66 -4.61
CA LEU A 358 -5.44 34.56 -5.37
C LEU A 358 -4.39 33.77 -6.15
N LYS A 359 -3.41 34.46 -6.75
CA LYS A 359 -2.29 33.82 -7.46
C LYS A 359 -1.36 33.06 -6.52
N PHE A 360 -1.13 33.59 -5.32
CA PHE A 360 -0.37 32.91 -4.28
C PHE A 360 -1.05 31.60 -3.86
N VAL A 361 -2.37 31.63 -3.65
CA VAL A 361 -3.17 30.43 -3.39
C VAL A 361 -3.13 29.46 -4.58
N GLN A 362 -3.29 29.96 -5.81
CA GLN A 362 -3.22 29.15 -7.02
C GLN A 362 -1.85 28.45 -7.15
N MET A 363 -0.74 29.16 -6.90
CA MET A 363 0.61 28.60 -6.92
C MET A 363 0.75 27.44 -5.92
N LEU A 364 0.28 27.61 -4.69
CA LEU A 364 0.30 26.55 -3.68
C LEU A 364 -0.57 25.35 -4.08
N MET A 365 -1.78 25.61 -4.59
CA MET A 365 -2.71 24.56 -5.02
C MET A 365 -2.17 23.76 -6.21
N VAL A 366 -1.60 24.43 -7.22
CA VAL A 366 -0.96 23.77 -8.36
C VAL A 366 0.26 22.97 -7.88
N THR A 367 1.09 23.55 -7.00
CA THR A 367 2.24 22.82 -6.44
C THR A 367 1.79 21.58 -5.68
N TYR A 368 0.76 21.69 -4.85
CA TYR A 368 0.18 20.58 -4.10
C TYR A 368 -0.38 19.48 -5.01
N PHE A 369 -1.27 19.85 -5.94
CA PHE A 369 -1.99 18.89 -6.77
C PHE A 369 -1.06 18.12 -7.70
N TYR A 370 -0.21 18.81 -8.45
CA TYR A 370 0.62 18.18 -9.49
C TYR A 370 1.73 17.31 -8.87
N ASN A 371 2.40 17.78 -7.80
CA ASN A 371 3.35 16.93 -7.08
C ASN A 371 2.64 15.83 -6.29
N GLY A 372 1.41 16.07 -5.82
CA GLY A 372 0.56 15.06 -5.19
C GLY A 372 0.27 13.89 -6.12
N CYS A 373 -0.02 14.15 -7.40
CA CYS A 373 -0.19 13.08 -8.39
C CYS A 373 1.10 12.25 -8.59
N LEU A 374 2.27 12.89 -8.65
CA LEU A 374 3.54 12.16 -8.73
C LEU A 374 3.78 11.30 -7.49
N GLU A 375 3.46 11.83 -6.31
CA GLU A 375 3.63 11.14 -5.03
C GLU A 375 2.66 9.96 -4.86
N ILE A 376 1.41 10.07 -5.33
CA ILE A 376 0.48 8.93 -5.43
C ILE A 376 1.12 7.85 -6.30
N GLY A 377 1.71 8.25 -7.43
CA GLY A 377 2.43 7.34 -8.32
C GLY A 377 3.57 6.59 -7.63
N ARG A 378 4.37 7.31 -6.82
CA ARG A 378 5.44 6.72 -5.99
C ARG A 378 4.87 5.73 -4.96
N SER A 379 3.84 6.14 -4.22
CA SER A 379 3.25 5.32 -3.15
C SER A 379 2.63 4.03 -3.69
N PHE A 380 2.09 4.05 -4.90
CA PHE A 380 1.47 2.86 -5.51
C PHE A 380 2.45 1.97 -6.27
N ALA A 381 3.68 2.44 -6.50
CA ALA A 381 4.69 1.69 -7.24
C ALA A 381 5.12 0.40 -6.51
N ASN A 382 5.17 0.44 -5.17
CA ASN A 382 5.48 -0.71 -4.34
C ASN A 382 4.55 -0.77 -3.10
N PRO A 383 3.39 -1.44 -3.20
CA PRO A 383 2.46 -1.57 -2.08
C PRO A 383 2.84 -2.67 -1.08
N CYS A 384 4.02 -3.28 -1.20
CA CYS A 384 4.52 -4.31 -0.28
C CYS A 384 5.58 -3.78 0.70
N GLY A 385 5.70 -2.45 0.83
CA GLY A 385 6.64 -1.79 1.73
C GLY A 385 6.08 -1.49 3.12
N HIS A 386 6.58 -0.38 3.68
CA HIS A 386 6.28 0.07 5.04
C HIS A 386 5.51 1.41 5.06
N ASP A 387 5.07 1.91 3.90
CA ASP A 387 4.23 3.10 3.85
C ASP A 387 2.85 2.76 4.45
N PHE A 388 2.17 3.75 5.05
CA PHE A 388 0.88 3.53 5.72
C PHE A 388 -0.18 2.93 4.82
N SER A 389 -0.16 3.28 3.54
CA SER A 389 -1.10 2.82 2.51
C SER A 389 -0.76 1.44 1.93
N ASP A 390 0.39 0.87 2.29
CA ASP A 390 0.85 -0.42 1.78
C ASP A 390 -0.01 -1.55 2.35
N PHE A 391 0.05 -2.71 1.71
CA PHE A 391 -0.71 -3.87 2.11
C PHE A 391 -0.32 -4.30 3.53
N PRO A 392 -1.31 -4.50 4.43
CA PRO A 392 -1.05 -4.86 5.82
C PRO A 392 -0.63 -6.34 5.92
N ARG A 393 0.65 -6.61 5.64
CA ARG A 393 1.29 -7.94 5.59
C ARG A 393 0.83 -8.86 6.72
N HIS A 394 0.96 -8.42 7.96
CA HIS A 394 0.67 -9.24 9.14
C HIS A 394 -0.82 -9.52 9.32
N ALA A 395 -1.68 -8.55 9.01
CA ALA A 395 -3.13 -8.74 9.07
C ALA A 395 -3.60 -9.72 7.99
N TYR A 396 -3.09 -9.57 6.76
CA TYR A 396 -3.39 -10.49 5.67
C TYR A 396 -2.91 -11.91 5.97
N HIS A 397 -1.69 -12.08 6.48
CA HIS A 397 -1.19 -13.39 6.89
C HIS A 397 -2.06 -14.03 7.98
N PHE A 398 -2.49 -13.24 8.98
CA PHE A 398 -3.38 -13.71 10.05
C PHE A 398 -4.76 -14.12 9.52
N TRP A 399 -5.39 -13.30 8.67
CA TRP A 399 -6.71 -13.59 8.10
C TRP A 399 -6.67 -14.81 7.18
N MET A 400 -5.69 -14.88 6.30
CA MET A 400 -5.47 -16.02 5.41
C MET A 400 -5.33 -17.33 6.19
N ARG A 401 -4.58 -17.31 7.29
CA ARG A 401 -4.44 -18.46 8.18
C ARG A 401 -5.76 -18.86 8.82
N ASN A 402 -6.49 -17.91 9.39
CA ASN A 402 -7.75 -18.18 10.09
C ASN A 402 -8.84 -18.70 9.15
N GLU A 403 -8.97 -18.13 7.96
CA GLU A 403 -9.93 -18.59 6.94
C GLU A 403 -9.65 -20.04 6.56
N ALA A 404 -8.40 -20.37 6.28
CA ALA A 404 -7.98 -21.73 5.94
C ALA A 404 -8.17 -22.74 7.09
N GLU A 405 -7.85 -22.36 8.34
CA GLU A 405 -8.11 -23.20 9.51
C GLU A 405 -9.61 -23.47 9.71
N VAL A 406 -10.47 -22.47 9.45
CA VAL A 406 -11.92 -22.65 9.48
C VAL A 406 -12.37 -23.66 8.42
N PHE A 407 -11.84 -23.61 7.20
CA PHE A 407 -12.18 -24.59 6.16
C PHE A 407 -11.87 -26.02 6.59
N HIS A 408 -10.70 -26.25 7.19
CA HIS A 408 -10.36 -27.57 7.72
C HIS A 408 -11.31 -28.01 8.85
N SER A 409 -11.63 -27.12 9.79
CA SER A 409 -12.50 -27.46 10.94
C SER A 409 -13.95 -27.75 10.55
N ILE A 410 -14.52 -26.98 9.61
CA ILE A 410 -15.90 -27.17 9.13
C ILE A 410 -16.01 -28.47 8.32
N LEU A 411 -14.99 -28.84 7.56
CA LEU A 411 -14.99 -30.08 6.79
C LEU A 411 -14.86 -31.32 7.70
N GLU A 412 -14.19 -31.21 8.85
CA GLU A 412 -14.18 -32.27 9.87
C GLU A 412 -15.53 -32.42 10.59
N ARG A 413 -16.31 -31.34 10.71
CA ARG A 413 -17.61 -31.30 11.40
C ARG A 413 -18.68 -30.63 10.53
N PRO A 414 -19.16 -31.30 9.47
CA PRO A 414 -20.16 -30.74 8.57
C PRO A 414 -21.51 -30.50 9.28
N PRO A 415 -22.35 -29.58 8.77
CA PRO A 415 -23.65 -29.28 9.36
C PRO A 415 -24.57 -30.52 9.32
N LEU A 416 -25.28 -30.76 10.43
CA LEU A 416 -26.19 -31.91 10.60
C LEU A 416 -27.21 -32.03 9.47
N ALA A 417 -27.75 -30.91 8.98
CA ALA A 417 -28.70 -30.91 7.86
C ALA A 417 -28.13 -31.58 6.59
N GLY A 418 -26.84 -31.38 6.30
CA GLY A 418 -26.18 -32.03 5.16
C GLY A 418 -25.95 -33.52 5.42
N VAL A 419 -25.56 -33.87 6.65
CA VAL A 419 -25.37 -35.26 7.08
C VAL A 419 -26.68 -36.05 6.98
N ASP A 420 -27.79 -35.48 7.44
CA ASP A 420 -29.10 -36.11 7.44
C ASP A 420 -29.64 -36.29 6.02
N MET A 421 -29.47 -35.28 5.15
CA MET A 421 -29.83 -35.38 3.72
C MET A 421 -29.05 -36.51 3.02
N LEU A 422 -27.75 -36.67 3.30
CA LEU A 422 -26.94 -37.75 2.71
C LEU A 422 -27.34 -39.13 3.25
N LYS A 423 -27.68 -39.25 4.54
CA LYS A 423 -28.23 -40.48 5.12
C LYS A 423 -29.55 -40.87 4.46
N GLU A 424 -30.46 -39.91 4.28
CA GLU A 424 -31.73 -40.15 3.58
C GLU A 424 -31.52 -40.57 2.13
N ALA A 425 -30.57 -39.94 1.42
CA ALA A 425 -30.24 -40.31 0.05
C ALA A 425 -29.70 -41.74 -0.05
N ALA A 426 -28.80 -42.14 0.86
CA ALA A 426 -28.26 -43.51 0.92
C ALA A 426 -29.36 -44.55 1.18
N LEU A 427 -30.31 -44.24 2.07
CA LEU A 427 -31.47 -45.10 2.33
C LEU A 427 -32.35 -45.29 1.08
N ARG A 428 -32.48 -44.27 0.22
CA ARG A 428 -33.29 -44.34 -1.01
C ARG A 428 -32.62 -45.13 -2.13
N THR A 429 -31.30 -45.17 -2.20
CA THR A 429 -30.57 -45.87 -3.27
C THR A 429 -30.30 -47.33 -2.96
N GLY A 430 -30.67 -47.84 -1.78
CA GLY A 430 -30.41 -49.22 -1.36
C GLY A 430 -28.93 -49.53 -1.17
N GLN A 431 -28.08 -48.51 -1.13
CA GLN A 431 -26.69 -48.66 -0.71
C GLN A 431 -26.69 -48.72 0.81
N ASP A 432 -26.54 -49.92 1.37
CA ASP A 432 -26.28 -50.11 2.80
C ASP A 432 -25.20 -49.12 3.24
N GLY A 433 -25.57 -48.22 4.16
CA GLY A 433 -24.76 -47.12 4.68
C GLY A 433 -23.57 -47.59 5.52
N LYS A 434 -22.69 -48.40 4.92
CA LYS A 434 -21.43 -48.88 5.48
C LYS A 434 -20.27 -48.38 4.63
N THR A 435 -20.08 -47.07 4.56
CA THR A 435 -18.76 -46.45 4.38
C THR A 435 -18.88 -44.93 4.53
N SER A 436 -18.11 -44.37 5.47
CA SER A 436 -17.81 -42.94 5.71
C SER A 436 -18.66 -42.11 6.69
N LEU A 437 -19.95 -42.37 6.91
CA LEU A 437 -20.77 -41.49 7.78
C LEU A 437 -20.68 -41.78 9.30
N SER A 438 -20.01 -42.86 9.71
CA SER A 438 -19.90 -43.24 11.13
C SER A 438 -18.93 -42.39 11.96
N ASN A 439 -18.10 -41.56 11.32
CA ASN A 439 -17.08 -40.75 12.02
C ASN A 439 -17.51 -39.29 12.26
N VAL A 440 -18.74 -38.91 11.89
CA VAL A 440 -19.23 -37.52 12.00
C VAL A 440 -20.01 -37.28 13.31
N GLY A 441 -20.07 -38.27 14.21
CA GLY A 441 -20.75 -38.15 15.49
C GLY A 441 -20.02 -38.87 16.61
N ALA A 442 -18.90 -38.29 17.07
CA ALA A 442 -18.32 -38.52 18.39
C ALA A 442 -17.63 -37.24 18.86
#